data_AF-A0A1D2MQD2-F1
#
_entry.id   AF-A0A1D2MQD2-F1
#
_cell.length_a   1.000
_cell.length_b   1.000
_cell.length_c   1.000
_cell.angle_alpha   90.00
_cell.angle_beta   90.00
_cell.angle_gamma   90.00
#
_symmetry.space_group_name_H-M   'P 1'
#
loop_
_entity.id
_entity.type
_entity.pdbx_description
1 polymer ?
#
loop_
_entity_poly.entity_id
_entity_poly.type
_entity_poly.pdbx_seq_one_letter_code
_entity_poly.pdbx_strand_id
1 'polypeptide(L)'
;MKSYIDQSIDPCENFYAFACGGFIQNTKVPKDKMEVTQFSILEDKVLANLKLLFEEPIFPQETYPFSVAKTLYKSCMDLERLESLGFSPLLNILEGIGSWPVLLGNDWKPHLHNWTDAIWLKMLA
;
A
#
# COMPACT_ATOMS: atom_id res chain seq x y z
N MET A 1 24.57 9.64 -12.70
CA MET A 1 24.26 10.17 -14.04
C MET A 1 25.07 9.51 -15.15
N LYS A 2 26.42 9.47 -15.11
CA LYS A 2 27.21 8.81 -16.18
C LYS A 2 26.78 7.37 -16.50
N SER A 3 26.35 6.60 -15.49
CA SER A 3 25.87 5.22 -15.66
C SER A 3 24.50 5.08 -16.34
N TYR A 4 23.76 6.18 -16.53
CA TYR A 4 22.41 6.15 -17.12
C TYR A 4 22.41 6.50 -18.61
N ILE A 5 23.47 7.15 -19.08
CA ILE A 5 23.63 7.60 -20.46
C ILE A 5 24.25 6.47 -21.30
N ASP A 6 23.70 6.25 -22.48
CA ASP A 6 24.30 5.45 -23.53
C ASP A 6 24.93 6.36 -24.60
N GLN A 7 26.26 6.51 -24.54
CA GLN A 7 27.01 7.39 -25.44
C GLN A 7 27.16 6.83 -26.86
N SER A 8 26.73 5.60 -27.12
CA SER A 8 26.76 5.02 -28.46
C SER A 8 25.62 5.53 -29.36
N ILE A 9 24.60 6.17 -28.78
CA ILE A 9 23.43 6.71 -29.47
C ILE A 9 23.62 8.20 -29.75
N ASP A 10 23.30 8.64 -30.98
CA ASP A 10 23.27 10.06 -31.30
C ASP A 10 22.07 10.74 -30.61
N PRO A 11 22.27 11.75 -29.74
CA PRO A 11 21.19 12.46 -29.07
C PRO A 11 20.25 13.20 -30.03
N CYS A 12 20.71 13.59 -31.23
CA CYS A 12 19.89 14.27 -32.23
C CYS A 12 18.88 13.32 -32.90
N GLU A 13 19.16 12.02 -32.92
CA GLU A 13 18.29 10.99 -33.50
C GLU A 13 17.35 10.37 -32.46
N ASN A 14 17.87 10.04 -31.27
CA ASN A 14 17.05 9.48 -30.19
C ASN A 14 17.59 9.90 -28.81
N PHE A 15 17.16 11.08 -28.37
CA PHE A 15 17.58 11.64 -27.08
C PHE A 15 17.21 10.76 -25.88
N TYR A 16 16.08 10.05 -25.92
CA TYR A 16 15.67 9.17 -24.81
C TYR A 16 16.61 7.97 -24.66
N ALA A 17 16.93 7.29 -25.76
CA ALA A 17 17.87 6.16 -25.74
C ALA A 17 19.28 6.63 -25.35
N PHE A 18 19.72 7.80 -25.82
CA PHE A 18 20.98 8.38 -25.35
C PHE A 18 20.95 8.68 -23.84
N ALA A 19 19.95 9.39 -23.34
CA ALA A 19 19.93 9.85 -21.95
C ALA A 19 19.62 8.74 -20.92
N CYS A 20 18.84 7.74 -21.31
CA CYS A 20 18.31 6.70 -20.41
C CYS A 20 18.70 5.27 -20.79
N GLY A 21 19.33 5.04 -21.95
CA GLY A 21 19.66 3.70 -22.44
C GLY A 21 20.52 2.90 -21.47
N GLY A 22 21.51 3.56 -20.84
CA GLY A 22 22.32 2.94 -19.79
C GLY A 22 21.52 2.56 -18.54
N PHE A 23 20.50 3.34 -18.17
CA PHE A 23 19.60 2.98 -17.07
C PHE A 23 18.79 1.73 -17.40
N ILE A 24 18.24 1.65 -18.62
CA ILE A 24 17.42 0.51 -19.08
C ILE A 24 18.26 -0.77 -19.11
N GLN A 25 19.50 -0.71 -19.61
CA GLN A 25 20.39 -1.88 -19.68
C GLN A 25 20.79 -2.40 -18.29
N ASN A 26 20.96 -1.50 -17.31
CA ASN A 26 21.51 -1.84 -16.00
C ASN A 26 20.45 -2.08 -14.91
N THR A 27 19.19 -1.73 -15.17
CA THR A 27 18.11 -1.82 -14.18
C THR A 27 17.26 -3.04 -14.43
N LYS A 28 17.06 -3.85 -13.39
CA LYS A 28 16.10 -4.96 -13.40
C LYS A 28 14.88 -4.56 -12.60
N VAL A 29 13.70 -4.84 -13.14
CA VAL A 29 12.45 -4.67 -12.41
C VAL A 29 12.33 -5.80 -11.38
N PRO A 30 12.25 -5.48 -10.06
CA PRO A 30 12.01 -6.46 -9.01
C PRO A 30 10.66 -7.18 -9.16
N LYS A 31 10.49 -8.34 -8.52
CA LYS A 31 9.24 -9.14 -8.64
C LYS A 31 8.02 -8.44 -8.04
N ASP A 32 8.24 -7.59 -7.06
CA ASP A 32 7.23 -6.80 -6.36
C ASP A 32 6.86 -5.51 -7.10
N LYS A 33 7.46 -5.24 -8.26
CA LYS A 33 7.24 -4.01 -9.03
C LYS A 33 6.83 -4.31 -10.47
N MET A 34 5.95 -3.47 -11.00
CA MET A 34 5.61 -3.51 -12.44
C MET A 34 6.61 -2.74 -13.29
N GLU A 35 7.22 -1.68 -12.73
CA GLU A 35 8.19 -0.84 -13.40
C GLU A 35 9.21 -0.27 -12.41
N VAL A 36 10.33 0.22 -12.93
CA VAL A 36 11.31 1.01 -12.17
C VAL A 36 11.60 2.30 -12.92
N THR A 37 11.35 3.41 -12.25
CA THR A 37 11.61 4.76 -12.75
C THR A 37 12.52 5.51 -11.76
N GLN A 38 12.99 6.70 -12.13
CA GLN A 38 13.72 7.54 -11.17
C GLN A 38 12.82 7.97 -9.99
N PHE A 39 11.52 8.15 -10.22
CA PHE A 39 10.57 8.46 -9.17
C PHE A 39 10.36 7.29 -8.22
N SER A 40 10.21 6.06 -8.73
CA SER A 40 10.06 4.89 -7.86
C SER A 40 11.30 4.67 -6.97
N ILE A 41 12.51 4.94 -7.49
CA ILE A 41 13.75 4.87 -6.71
C ILE A 41 13.76 5.93 -5.59
N LEU A 42 13.22 7.11 -5.86
CA LEU A 42 13.10 8.16 -4.85
C LEU A 42 12.04 7.81 -3.80
N GLU A 43 10.88 7.32 -4.22
CA GLU A 43 9.81 6.86 -3.35
C GLU A 43 10.30 5.76 -2.40
N ASP A 44 11.06 4.77 -2.91
CA ASP A 44 11.66 3.72 -2.08
C ASP A 44 12.55 4.29 -0.97
N LYS A 45 13.36 5.30 -1.29
CA LYS A 45 14.23 5.96 -0.31
C LYS A 45 13.42 6.72 0.74
N VAL A 46 12.36 7.41 0.31
CA VAL A 46 11.47 8.13 1.22
C VAL A 46 10.75 7.14 2.15
N LEU A 47 10.20 6.06 1.61
CA LEU A 47 9.53 5.01 2.38
C LEU A 47 10.47 4.31 3.35
N ALA A 48 11.72 4.05 2.95
CA ALA A 48 12.74 3.49 3.84
C ALA A 48 13.05 4.43 5.01
N ASN A 49 13.14 5.74 4.76
CA ASN A 49 13.35 6.72 5.83
C ASN A 49 12.12 6.83 6.75
N LEU A 50 10.91 6.86 6.18
CA LEU A 50 9.67 6.90 6.96
C LEU A 50 9.52 5.66 7.84
N LYS A 51 9.89 4.48 7.31
CA LYS A 51 9.92 3.23 8.07
C LYS A 51 10.79 3.37 9.34
N LEU A 52 12.02 3.89 9.19
CA LEU A 52 12.90 4.10 10.33
C LEU A 52 12.27 5.03 11.38
N LEU A 53 11.64 6.13 10.95
CA LEU A 53 10.98 7.08 11.84
C LEU A 53 9.78 6.47 12.57
N PHE A 54 8.99 5.62 11.90
CA PHE A 54 7.81 5.01 12.51
C PHE A 54 8.12 3.81 13.42
N GLU A 55 9.27 3.16 13.23
CA GLU A 55 9.75 2.07 14.08
C GLU A 55 10.28 2.53 15.44
N GLU A 56 10.64 3.81 15.57
CA GLU A 56 11.07 4.38 16.84
C GLU A 56 10.02 4.21 17.96
N PRO A 57 10.44 4.15 19.23
CA PRO A 57 9.50 4.22 20.35
C PRO A 57 8.68 5.51 20.29
N ILE A 58 7.45 5.43 20.80
CA ILE A 58 6.59 6.61 20.97
C ILE A 58 7.01 7.26 22.28
N PHE A 59 7.44 8.51 22.25
CA PHE A 59 7.91 9.22 23.43
C PHE A 59 6.76 9.97 24.13
N PRO A 60 6.77 10.12 25.47
CA PRO A 60 5.70 10.80 26.20
C PRO A 60 5.43 12.25 25.75
N GLN A 61 6.47 12.96 25.31
CA GLN A 61 6.42 14.35 24.85
C GLN A 61 6.11 14.50 23.35
N GLU A 62 5.84 13.41 22.66
CA GLU A 62 5.59 13.42 21.22
C GLU A 62 4.21 14.00 20.89
N THR A 63 4.11 14.78 19.81
CA THR A 63 2.83 15.41 19.46
C THR A 63 1.83 14.36 18.97
N TYR A 64 0.54 14.65 19.17
CA TYR A 64 -0.55 13.73 18.85
C TYR A 64 -0.51 13.16 17.41
N PRO A 65 -0.26 13.94 16.35
CA PRO A 65 -0.20 13.38 14.99
C PRO A 65 0.89 12.33 14.80
N PHE A 66 2.07 12.53 15.41
CA PHE A 66 3.18 11.60 15.30
C PHE A 66 2.94 10.33 16.12
N SER A 67 2.39 10.45 17.33
CA SER A 67 2.06 9.28 18.15
C SER A 67 0.97 8.42 17.51
N VAL A 68 -0.04 9.03 16.88
CA VAL A 68 -1.06 8.30 16.11
C VAL A 68 -0.47 7.62 14.88
N ALA A 69 0.35 8.32 14.10
CA ALA A 69 0.99 7.75 12.92
C ALA A 69 1.86 6.52 13.28
N LYS A 70 2.69 6.64 14.33
CA LYS A 70 3.50 5.52 14.86
C LYS A 70 2.62 4.37 15.38
N THR A 71 1.54 4.68 16.08
CA THR A 71 0.61 3.65 16.60
C THR A 71 -0.05 2.88 15.45
N LEU A 72 -0.50 3.59 14.41
CA LEU A 72 -1.09 2.98 13.22
C LEU A 72 -0.07 2.12 12.46
N TYR A 73 1.17 2.59 12.30
CA TYR A 73 2.23 1.79 11.69
C TYR A 73 2.46 0.50 12.49
N LYS A 74 2.61 0.59 13.82
CA LYS A 74 2.86 -0.56 14.68
C LYS A 74 1.71 -1.57 14.69
N SER A 75 0.45 -1.13 14.63
CA SER A 75 -0.68 -2.05 14.54
C SER A 75 -0.74 -2.78 13.19
N CYS A 76 -0.29 -2.15 12.11
CA CYS A 76 -0.16 -2.78 10.79
C CYS A 76 0.97 -3.83 10.75
N MET A 77 2.07 -3.57 11.46
CA MET A 77 3.24 -4.45 11.47
C MET A 77 3.16 -5.62 12.45
N ASP A 78 2.16 -5.65 13.34
CA ASP A 78 1.95 -6.73 14.32
C ASP A 78 1.27 -7.95 13.66
N LEU A 79 2.08 -8.73 12.94
CA LEU A 79 1.61 -9.90 12.20
C LEU A 79 1.03 -10.99 13.11
N GLU A 80 1.59 -11.20 14.31
CA GLU A 80 1.07 -12.18 15.27
C GLU A 80 -0.36 -11.85 15.69
N ARG A 81 -0.63 -10.57 15.98
CA ARG A 81 -1.99 -10.11 16.26
C ARG A 81 -2.90 -10.28 15.06
N LEU A 82 -2.46 -9.92 13.85
CA LEU A 82 -3.27 -10.08 12.63
C LEU A 82 -3.64 -11.55 12.38
N GLU A 83 -2.68 -12.46 12.52
CA GLU A 83 -2.90 -13.91 12.36
C GLU A 83 -3.83 -14.47 13.45
N SER A 84 -3.68 -14.04 14.70
CA SER A 84 -4.57 -14.49 15.79
C SER A 84 -6.02 -14.01 15.64
N LEU A 85 -6.24 -12.83 15.05
CA LEU A 85 -7.58 -12.31 14.75
C LEU A 85 -8.24 -13.04 13.58
N GLY A 86 -7.44 -13.49 12.61
CA GLY A 86 -7.90 -14.14 11.39
C GLY A 86 -8.93 -13.27 10.64
N PHE A 87 -9.98 -13.90 10.13
CA PHE A 87 -11.05 -13.20 9.40
C PHE A 87 -12.12 -12.58 10.29
N SER A 88 -12.04 -12.74 11.61
CA SER A 88 -13.09 -12.29 12.54
C SER A 88 -13.45 -10.82 12.38
N PRO A 89 -12.50 -9.87 12.26
CA PRO A 89 -12.83 -8.46 12.05
C PRO A 89 -13.60 -8.21 10.75
N LEU A 90 -13.22 -8.90 9.67
CA LEU A 90 -13.90 -8.78 8.37
C LEU A 90 -15.31 -9.38 8.42
N LEU A 91 -15.48 -10.55 9.03
CA LEU A 91 -16.78 -11.21 9.16
C LEU A 91 -17.76 -10.36 9.96
N ASN A 92 -17.31 -9.74 11.05
CA ASN A 92 -18.14 -8.82 11.85
C ASN A 92 -18.60 -7.59 11.04
N ILE A 93 -17.73 -7.05 10.17
CA ILE A 93 -18.09 -5.95 9.28
C ILE A 93 -19.14 -6.43 8.26
N LEU A 94 -18.91 -7.59 7.65
CA LEU A 94 -19.80 -8.18 6.66
C LEU A 94 -21.19 -8.44 7.25
N GLU A 95 -21.29 -9.02 8.45
CA GLU A 95 -22.56 -9.21 9.16
C GLU A 95 -23.32 -7.90 9.32
N GLY A 96 -22.61 -6.83 9.70
CA GLY A 96 -23.19 -5.51 9.88
C GLY A 96 -23.68 -4.83 8.60
N ILE A 97 -23.34 -5.34 7.40
CA ILE A 97 -23.81 -4.83 6.10
C ILE A 97 -24.68 -5.84 5.35
N GLY A 98 -25.12 -6.90 6.03
CA GLY A 98 -26.04 -7.90 5.49
C GLY A 98 -25.39 -9.16 4.93
N SER A 99 -24.17 -9.43 5.38
CA SER A 99 -23.34 -10.60 5.11
C SER A 99 -23.06 -10.86 3.63
N TRP A 100 -22.08 -11.71 3.34
CA TRP A 100 -21.75 -12.08 1.96
C TRP A 100 -22.50 -13.36 1.54
N PRO A 101 -23.33 -13.35 0.47
CA PRO A 101 -24.05 -14.54 0.02
C PRO A 101 -23.20 -15.80 -0.15
N VAL A 102 -21.95 -15.67 -0.60
CA VAL A 102 -21.04 -16.82 -0.79
C VAL A 102 -20.70 -17.52 0.54
N LEU A 103 -20.74 -16.80 1.66
CA LEU A 103 -20.43 -17.34 2.99
C LEU A 103 -21.65 -18.02 3.64
N LEU A 104 -22.86 -17.55 3.33
CA LEU A 104 -24.10 -18.03 3.96
C LEU A 104 -24.90 -19.01 3.08
N GLY A 105 -24.62 -19.07 1.78
CA GLY A 105 -25.31 -19.98 0.86
C GLY A 105 -26.83 -19.81 0.89
N ASN A 106 -27.54 -20.89 1.19
CA ASN A 106 -29.01 -20.89 1.24
C ASN A 106 -29.59 -20.11 2.44
N ASP A 107 -28.77 -19.82 3.46
CA ASP A 107 -29.20 -19.04 4.62
C ASP A 107 -29.17 -17.53 4.34
N TRP A 108 -28.59 -17.12 3.21
CA TRP A 108 -28.57 -15.72 2.79
C TRP A 108 -29.95 -15.27 2.33
N LYS A 109 -30.42 -14.13 2.87
CA LYS A 109 -31.77 -13.59 2.59
C LYS A 109 -31.67 -12.29 1.77
N PRO A 110 -32.00 -12.32 0.47
CA PRO A 110 -31.79 -11.19 -0.44
C PRO A 110 -32.57 -9.92 -0.05
N HIS A 111 -33.77 -10.09 0.51
CA HIS A 111 -34.71 -8.98 0.76
C HIS A 111 -34.52 -8.29 2.11
N LEU A 112 -33.64 -8.80 2.98
CA LEU A 112 -33.35 -8.20 4.29
C LEU A 112 -32.11 -7.29 4.25
N HIS A 113 -31.36 -7.30 3.16
CA HIS A 113 -30.02 -6.73 3.09
C HIS A 113 -29.77 -6.02 1.76
N ASN A 114 -30.27 -4.79 1.64
CA ASN A 114 -29.79 -3.89 0.59
C ASN A 114 -28.43 -3.31 1.02
N TRP A 115 -27.36 -3.79 0.40
CA TRP A 115 -26.00 -3.35 0.72
C TRP A 115 -25.80 -1.86 0.46
N THR A 116 -26.49 -1.31 -0.53
CA THR A 116 -26.41 0.12 -0.84
C THR A 116 -26.88 0.92 0.38
N ASP A 117 -28.04 0.60 0.95
CA ASP A 117 -28.59 1.30 2.13
C ASP A 117 -27.72 1.09 3.38
N ALA A 118 -27.19 -0.11 3.58
CA ALA A 118 -26.33 -0.43 4.73
C ALA A 118 -24.98 0.30 4.68
N ILE A 119 -24.39 0.45 3.49
CA ILE A 119 -23.14 1.20 3.29
C ILE A 119 -23.40 2.70 3.48
N TRP A 120 -24.48 3.24 2.92
CA TRP A 120 -24.82 4.67 3.06
C TRP A 120 -25.09 5.07 4.53
N LEU A 121 -25.78 4.24 5.31
CA LEU A 121 -26.06 4.52 6.72
C LEU A 121 -24.80 4.53 7.60
N LYS A 122 -23.78 3.73 7.27
CA LYS A 122 -22.53 3.67 8.02
C LYS A 122 -21.48 4.69 7.59
N MET A 123 -21.56 5.25 6.38
CA MET A 123 -20.64 6.31 5.93
C MET A 123 -21.03 7.72 6.42
N LEU A 124 -22.27 7.89 6.91
CA LEU A 124 -22.80 9.17 7.41
C LEU A 124 -22.81 9.29 8.95
N ALA A 125 -22.27 8.28 9.66
CA ALA A 125 -22.09 8.26 11.11
C ALA A 125 -20.59 8.24 11.44
#